data_AF-A0A4Q2RBI5-F1
#
_entry.id   AF-A0A4Q2RBI5-F1
#
_cell.length_a   1.000
_cell.length_b   1.000
_cell.length_c   1.000
_cell.angle_alpha   90.00
_cell.angle_beta   90.00
_cell.angle_gamma   90.00
#
_symmetry.space_group_name_H-M   'P 1'
#
loop_
_entity.id
_entity.type
_entity.pdbx_description
1 polymer ?
#
loop_
_entity_poly.entity_id
_entity_poly.type
_entity_poly.pdbx_seq_one_letter_code
_entity_poly.pdbx_strand_id
1 'polypeptide(L)'
;MTYRFSSAEESSTQIADLMDRLQKDAEKRGWTFYIRPPSEVIPEFLEGYRPDALGIGPGGGVVIEIKARGHDLQRESLAKLAKLVESQQGWSFRFFYVSPSPEPKSDSSTATAVELASGLAEARVLLETGHERAALVIAWSLLEALARRVAPQQEKDLLRPLSPAQAVQRLAEMGYLEENDARRLRELTNLRHAVVHGGLSTAVPPDDVARLIHDLEDITAHLDEAA
;
A
#
# COMPACT_ATOMS: atom_id res chain seq x y z
N MET A 1 14.21 26.96 -12.08
CA MET A 1 13.38 27.37 -10.92
C MET A 1 12.12 26.54 -11.01
N THR A 2 12.06 25.42 -10.30
CA THR A 2 10.99 24.43 -10.42
C THR A 2 10.66 23.85 -9.05
N TYR A 3 9.37 23.64 -8.89
CA TYR A 3 8.56 23.80 -7.69
C TYR A 3 8.66 22.58 -6.76
N ARG A 4 9.09 22.77 -5.50
CA ARG A 4 9.08 21.76 -4.43
C ARG A 4 7.72 21.79 -3.71
N PHE A 5 6.73 21.08 -4.22
CA PHE A 5 5.52 20.71 -3.48
C PHE A 5 5.15 19.30 -3.92
N SER A 6 5.21 18.28 -3.04
CA SER A 6 4.53 16.99 -3.31
C SER A 6 4.41 16.04 -2.12
N SER A 7 5.35 15.98 -1.16
CA SER A 7 5.25 14.98 -0.07
C SER A 7 4.46 15.47 1.16
N ALA A 8 4.54 16.78 1.44
CA ALA A 8 3.86 17.39 2.57
C ALA A 8 2.34 17.50 2.35
N GLU A 9 1.90 17.80 1.12
CA GLU A 9 0.48 17.96 0.78
C GLU A 9 -0.26 16.61 0.76
N GLU A 10 0.39 15.55 0.25
CA GLU A 10 -0.19 14.20 0.28
C GLU A 10 -0.30 13.65 1.71
N SER A 11 0.74 13.83 2.52
CA SER A 11 0.70 13.45 3.94
C SER A 11 -0.38 14.24 4.68
N SER A 12 -0.51 15.54 4.37
CA SER A 12 -1.56 16.40 4.93
C SER A 12 -2.96 15.92 4.54
N THR A 13 -3.16 15.47 3.30
CA THR A 13 -4.45 14.94 2.83
C THR A 13 -4.79 13.62 3.52
N GLN A 14 -3.82 12.71 3.64
CA GLN A 14 -4.02 11.44 4.35
C GLN A 14 -4.30 11.63 5.84
N ILE A 15 -3.60 12.58 6.48
CA ILE A 15 -3.86 12.97 7.87
C ILE A 15 -5.29 13.53 8.01
N ALA A 16 -5.72 14.38 7.07
CA ALA A 16 -7.08 14.93 7.08
C ALA A 16 -8.15 13.84 6.95
N ASP A 17 -7.98 12.90 6.01
CA ASP A 17 -8.90 11.77 5.82
C ASP A 17 -8.97 10.85 7.05
N LEU A 18 -7.82 10.59 7.67
CA LEU A 18 -7.75 9.80 8.91
C LEU A 18 -8.48 10.53 10.05
N MET A 19 -8.25 11.83 10.21
CA MET A 19 -8.93 12.63 11.24
C MET A 19 -10.44 12.68 11.04
N ASP A 20 -10.93 12.84 9.80
CA ASP A 20 -12.36 12.82 9.48
C ASP A 20 -13.01 11.48 9.86
N ARG A 21 -12.34 10.35 9.57
CA ARG A 21 -12.84 9.02 9.96
C ARG A 21 -12.89 8.84 11.48
N LEU A 22 -11.85 9.30 12.19
CA LEU A 22 -11.78 9.21 13.65
C LEU A 22 -12.87 10.07 14.31
N GLN A 23 -13.11 11.27 13.78
CA GLN A 23 -14.19 12.13 14.25
C GLN A 23 -15.56 11.47 14.05
N LYS A 24 -15.84 10.95 12.84
CA LYS A 24 -17.11 10.25 12.55
C LYS A 24 -17.32 9.02 13.44
N ASP A 25 -16.27 8.28 13.77
CA ASP A 25 -16.34 7.15 14.70
C ASP A 25 -16.65 7.63 16.14
N ALA A 26 -15.99 8.71 16.59
CA ALA A 26 -16.24 9.29 17.90
C ALA A 26 -17.69 9.79 18.05
N GLU A 27 -18.20 10.50 17.05
CA GLU A 27 -19.59 11.00 17.03
C GLU A 27 -20.61 9.85 17.13
N LYS A 28 -20.39 8.75 16.40
CA LYS A 28 -21.25 7.54 16.49
C LYS A 28 -21.25 6.92 17.88
N ARG A 29 -20.16 7.08 18.64
CA ARG A 29 -20.00 6.57 20.01
C ARG A 29 -20.46 7.58 21.06
N GLY A 30 -21.00 8.73 20.63
CA GLY A 30 -21.45 9.81 21.51
C GLY A 30 -20.29 10.54 22.21
N TRP A 31 -19.10 10.52 21.60
CA TRP A 31 -17.91 11.19 22.12
C TRP A 31 -17.72 12.54 21.45
N THR A 32 -17.22 13.51 22.21
CA THR A 32 -16.80 14.80 21.67
C THR A 32 -15.36 14.68 21.18
N PHE A 33 -15.11 15.05 19.93
CA PHE A 33 -13.80 14.93 19.29
C PHE A 33 -13.21 16.30 18.98
N TYR A 34 -11.95 16.52 19.36
CA TYR A 34 -11.22 17.75 19.15
C TYR A 34 -9.96 17.48 18.32
N ILE A 35 -9.86 18.12 17.16
CA ILE A 35 -8.63 18.17 16.36
C ILE A 35 -7.84 19.39 16.83
N ARG A 36 -6.57 19.21 17.21
CA ARG A 36 -5.73 20.23 17.87
C ARG A 36 -6.47 20.87 19.05
N PRO A 37 -6.77 20.11 20.11
CA PRO A 37 -7.57 20.56 21.23
C PRO A 37 -7.02 21.87 21.84
N PRO A 38 -7.90 22.82 22.17
CA PRO A 38 -7.49 24.01 22.89
C PRO A 38 -7.12 23.64 24.34
N SER A 39 -6.32 24.48 25.01
CA SER A 39 -5.73 24.14 26.33
C SER A 39 -6.76 23.77 27.39
N GLU A 40 -7.96 24.33 27.27
CA GLU A 40 -9.01 24.28 28.28
C GLU A 40 -9.71 22.93 28.33
N VAL A 41 -9.60 22.13 27.27
CA VAL A 41 -10.19 20.77 27.20
C VAL A 41 -9.16 19.67 27.39
N ILE A 42 -7.88 20.01 27.51
CA ILE A 42 -6.79 19.06 27.72
C ILE A 42 -6.77 18.66 29.21
N PRO A 43 -6.88 17.36 29.53
CA PRO A 43 -6.81 16.89 30.90
C PRO A 43 -5.49 17.25 31.60
N GLU A 44 -5.56 17.58 32.89
CA GLU A 44 -4.38 17.97 33.69
C GLU A 44 -3.29 16.88 33.74
N PHE A 45 -3.68 15.61 33.71
CA PHE A 45 -2.74 14.48 33.74
C PHE A 45 -1.81 14.43 32.51
N LEU A 46 -2.10 15.18 31.44
CA LEU A 46 -1.21 15.29 30.29
C LEU A 46 -0.04 16.26 30.51
N GLU A 47 0.05 16.91 31.68
CA GLU A 47 1.19 17.75 32.09
C GLU A 47 1.55 18.84 31.06
N GLY A 48 0.53 19.42 30.41
CA GLY A 48 0.71 20.45 29.38
C GLY A 48 1.06 19.93 27.99
N TYR A 49 1.12 18.61 27.81
CA TYR A 49 1.25 17.98 26.49
C TYR A 49 0.01 18.26 25.63
N ARG A 50 0.22 18.78 24.42
CA ARG A 50 -0.84 19.06 23.45
C ARG A 50 -0.89 17.97 22.38
N PRO A 51 -1.89 17.07 22.41
CA PRO A 51 -1.99 16.03 21.41
C PRO A 51 -2.51 16.56 20.07
N ASP A 52 -2.33 15.78 19.00
CA ASP A 52 -2.87 16.10 17.67
C ASP A 52 -4.40 16.01 17.64
N ALA A 53 -4.98 15.06 18.38
CA ALA A 53 -6.42 14.99 18.60
C ALA A 53 -6.78 14.37 19.95
N LEU A 54 -7.99 14.68 20.42
CA LEU A 54 -8.53 14.26 21.71
C LEU A 54 -10.01 13.88 21.57
N GLY A 55 -10.37 12.65 21.95
CA GLY A 55 -11.77 12.23 22.09
C GLY A 55 -12.15 12.12 23.56
N ILE A 56 -13.28 12.70 23.96
CA ILE A 56 -13.79 12.68 25.33
C ILE A 56 -15.18 12.05 25.33
N GLY A 57 -15.34 10.99 26.11
CA GLY A 57 -16.60 10.30 26.34
C GLY A 57 -17.03 10.32 27.82
N PRO A 58 -18.19 9.75 28.15
CA PRO A 58 -18.78 9.82 29.49
C PRO A 58 -18.01 9.09 30.59
N GLY A 59 -17.02 8.27 30.27
CA GLY A 59 -16.24 7.47 31.24
C GLY A 59 -14.74 7.47 30.98
N GLY A 60 -14.24 8.44 30.21
CA GLY A 60 -12.83 8.53 29.83
C GLY A 60 -12.65 9.05 28.41
N GLY A 61 -11.49 8.79 27.81
CA GLY A 61 -11.16 9.39 26.52
C GLY A 61 -10.05 8.69 25.74
N VAL A 62 -9.72 9.27 24.60
CA VAL A 62 -8.65 8.81 23.73
C VAL A 62 -7.75 9.98 23.37
N VAL A 63 -6.45 9.81 23.61
CA VAL A 63 -5.40 10.76 23.22
C VAL A 63 -4.77 10.23 21.95
N ILE A 64 -4.70 11.06 20.90
CA ILE A 64 -4.28 10.64 19.57
C ILE A 64 -3.06 11.44 19.13
N GLU A 65 -2.04 10.71 18.70
CA GLU A 65 -0.81 11.24 18.12
C GLU A 65 -0.62 10.74 16.69
N ILE A 66 -0.22 11.64 15.78
CA ILE A 66 0.06 11.32 14.39
C ILE A 66 1.46 11.78 14.03
N LYS A 67 2.31 10.87 13.55
CA LYS A 67 3.67 11.22 13.09
C LYS A 67 3.87 10.83 11.63
N ALA A 68 4.55 11.72 10.90
CA ALA A 68 5.15 11.45 9.60
C ALA A 68 6.66 11.17 9.75
N ARG A 69 7.25 10.44 8.78
CA ARG A 69 8.66 10.02 8.81
C ARG A 69 9.61 11.24 8.85
N GLY A 70 10.63 11.20 9.72
CA GLY A 70 11.64 12.26 9.88
C GLY A 70 11.86 12.74 11.33
N HIS A 71 10.97 12.38 12.26
CA HIS A 71 11.08 12.68 13.69
C HIS A 71 11.49 11.42 14.49
N ASP A 72 12.68 10.88 14.23
CA ASP A 72 13.23 9.77 15.05
C ASP A 72 13.58 10.18 16.50
N LEU A 73 13.54 11.49 16.79
CA LEU A 73 13.93 12.06 18.08
C LEU A 73 12.86 11.97 19.20
N GLN A 74 11.70 11.31 18.99
CA GLN A 74 10.60 11.34 19.97
C GLN A 74 10.04 9.98 20.42
N ARG A 75 10.64 8.85 20.04
CA ARG A 75 10.12 7.52 20.46
C ARG A 75 10.07 7.34 21.98
N GLU A 76 11.09 7.83 22.70
CA GLU A 76 11.09 7.78 24.17
C GLU A 76 10.01 8.67 24.81
N SER A 77 9.65 9.77 24.14
CA SER A 77 8.59 10.68 24.59
C SER A 77 7.21 10.06 24.43
N LEU A 78 6.97 9.35 23.32
CA LEU A 78 5.69 8.67 23.05
C LEU A 78 5.46 7.49 24.01
N ALA A 79 6.50 6.74 24.35
CA ALA A 79 6.37 5.65 25.32
C ALA A 79 6.02 6.14 26.73
N LYS A 80 6.57 7.30 27.14
CA LYS A 80 6.21 7.95 28.40
C LYS A 80 4.76 8.45 28.39
N LEU A 81 4.36 9.09 27.29
CA LEU A 81 2.99 9.58 27.10
C LEU A 81 1.96 8.44 27.11
N ALA A 82 2.25 7.33 26.40
CA ALA A 82 1.38 6.15 26.41
C ALA A 82 1.15 5.63 27.83
N LYS A 83 2.23 5.47 28.62
CA LYS A 83 2.14 5.04 30.02
C LYS A 83 1.33 6.02 30.88
N LEU A 84 1.53 7.32 30.69
CA LEU A 84 0.81 8.36 31.41
C LEU A 84 -0.70 8.28 31.14
N VAL A 85 -1.10 8.19 29.87
CA VAL A 85 -2.50 8.08 29.45
C VAL A 85 -3.13 6.77 29.92
N GLU A 86 -2.44 5.64 29.72
CA GLU A 86 -2.95 4.30 30.06
C GLU A 86 -3.03 4.06 31.58
N SER A 87 -2.33 4.87 32.40
CA SER A 87 -2.47 4.86 33.85
C SER A 87 -3.81 5.43 34.35
N GLN A 88 -4.54 6.15 33.49
CA GLN A 88 -5.81 6.79 33.84
C GLN A 88 -6.99 5.89 33.48
N GLN A 89 -7.90 5.70 34.44
CA GLN A 89 -9.06 4.84 34.24
C GLN A 89 -9.94 5.37 33.10
N GLY A 90 -10.26 4.49 32.14
CA GLY A 90 -11.10 4.83 30.99
C GLY A 90 -10.39 5.58 29.86
N TRP A 91 -9.08 5.82 29.98
CA TRP A 91 -8.29 6.49 28.96
C TRP A 91 -7.48 5.51 28.11
N SER A 92 -7.26 5.87 26.85
CA SER A 92 -6.43 5.11 25.93
C SER A 92 -5.56 6.01 25.08
N PHE A 93 -4.34 5.56 24.81
CA PHE A 93 -3.43 6.23 23.88
C PHE A 93 -3.51 5.56 22.51
N ARG A 94 -3.65 6.34 21.44
CA ARG A 94 -3.60 5.85 20.07
C ARG A 94 -2.55 6.61 19.27
N PHE A 95 -1.65 5.85 18.69
CA PHE A 95 -0.61 6.39 17.83
C PHE A 95 -0.85 5.93 16.40
N PHE A 96 -0.91 6.87 15.47
CA PHE A 96 -0.99 6.59 14.05
C PHE A 96 0.31 7.01 13.37
N TYR A 97 0.92 6.05 12.68
CA TYR A 97 2.05 6.34 11.82
C TYR A 97 1.53 6.59 10.41
N VAL A 98 1.58 7.84 9.96
CA VAL A 98 1.31 8.17 8.56
C VAL A 98 2.66 8.14 7.85
N SER A 99 3.02 6.96 7.36
CA SER A 99 4.06 6.88 6.34
C SER A 99 3.55 7.68 5.14
N PRO A 100 4.26 8.70 4.61
CA PRO A 100 4.25 8.83 3.16
C PRO A 100 4.61 7.43 2.67
N SER A 101 3.78 6.83 1.81
CA SER A 101 4.03 5.51 1.25
C SER A 101 5.54 5.38 1.06
N PRO A 102 6.21 4.37 1.63
CA PRO A 102 7.63 4.21 1.37
C PRO A 102 7.71 4.07 -0.14
N GLU A 103 8.14 5.13 -0.82
CA GLU A 103 8.79 4.97 -2.09
C GLU A 103 9.98 4.07 -1.75
N PRO A 104 10.06 2.82 -2.24
CA PRO A 104 11.31 2.56 -2.90
C PRO A 104 11.40 3.67 -3.95
N LYS A 105 12.46 4.48 -3.92
CA LYS A 105 13.05 4.89 -5.18
C LYS A 105 13.52 3.59 -5.86
N SER A 106 12.59 2.73 -6.29
CA SER A 106 12.80 1.97 -7.49
C SER A 106 12.98 3.07 -8.51
N ASP A 107 14.17 3.17 -9.08
CA ASP A 107 14.32 3.85 -10.36
C ASP A 107 13.07 3.47 -11.17
N SER A 108 12.23 4.46 -11.45
CA SER A 108 11.00 4.28 -12.21
C SER A 108 11.32 4.01 -13.69
N SER A 109 12.45 3.36 -13.96
CA SER A 109 12.74 2.75 -15.24
C SER A 109 11.67 1.68 -15.44
N THR A 110 10.75 2.01 -16.33
CA THR A 110 9.88 1.02 -16.96
C THR A 110 10.75 -0.15 -17.39
N ALA A 111 10.39 -1.38 -17.02
CA ALA A 111 11.18 -2.57 -17.35
C ALA A 111 11.47 -2.58 -18.86
N THR A 112 12.74 -2.75 -19.20
CA THR A 112 13.22 -2.83 -20.58
C THR A 112 12.75 -4.15 -21.21
N ALA A 113 12.72 -4.22 -22.55
CA ALA A 113 12.36 -5.45 -23.25
C ALA A 113 13.31 -6.61 -22.88
N VAL A 114 14.59 -6.32 -22.66
CA VAL A 114 15.59 -7.31 -22.24
C VAL A 114 15.29 -7.85 -20.83
N GLU A 115 14.92 -7.00 -19.89
CA GLU A 115 14.54 -7.41 -18.53
C GLU A 115 13.27 -8.27 -18.53
N LEU A 116 12.26 -7.89 -19.33
CA LEU A 116 11.03 -8.67 -19.49
C LEU A 116 11.32 -10.05 -20.09
N ALA A 117 12.10 -10.11 -21.17
CA ALA A 117 12.48 -11.37 -21.80
C ALA A 117 13.28 -12.28 -20.85
N SER A 118 14.24 -11.70 -20.11
CA SER A 118 15.03 -12.45 -19.12
C SER A 118 14.14 -13.00 -18.00
N GLY A 119 13.20 -12.20 -17.48
CA GLY A 119 12.29 -12.66 -16.44
C GLY A 119 11.30 -13.72 -16.92
N LEU A 120 10.81 -13.63 -18.15
CA LEU A 120 9.94 -14.66 -18.74
C LEU A 120 10.69 -15.99 -18.89
N ALA A 121 11.95 -15.94 -19.34
CA ALA A 121 12.81 -17.13 -19.41
C ALA A 121 13.05 -17.73 -18.01
N GLU A 122 13.30 -16.89 -16.99
CA GLU A 122 13.45 -17.33 -15.61
C GLU A 122 12.17 -18.01 -15.07
N ALA A 123 11.01 -17.39 -15.27
CA ALA A 123 9.72 -17.96 -14.85
C ALA A 123 9.46 -19.33 -15.50
N ARG A 124 9.81 -19.48 -16.79
CA ARG A 124 9.66 -20.73 -17.52
C ARG A 124 10.59 -21.82 -16.99
N VAL A 125 11.87 -21.51 -16.75
CA VAL A 125 12.81 -22.45 -16.13
C VAL A 125 12.34 -22.89 -14.74
N LEU A 126 11.86 -21.96 -13.92
CA LEU A 126 11.31 -22.28 -12.59
C LEU A 126 10.10 -23.20 -12.69
N LEU A 127 9.21 -22.97 -13.66
CA LEU A 127 8.06 -23.84 -13.88
C LEU A 127 8.49 -25.25 -14.33
N GLU A 128 9.38 -25.34 -15.32
CA GLU A 128 9.88 -26.62 -15.86
C GLU A 128 10.67 -27.45 -14.84
N THR A 129 11.26 -26.80 -13.84
CA THR A 129 12.03 -27.44 -12.77
C THR A 129 11.20 -27.78 -11.53
N GLY A 130 9.87 -27.58 -11.57
CA GLY A 130 8.97 -27.90 -10.46
C GLY A 130 9.01 -26.89 -9.31
N HIS A 131 9.23 -25.61 -9.63
CA HIS A 131 9.24 -24.49 -8.70
C HIS A 131 8.08 -23.54 -8.99
N GLU A 132 6.85 -24.06 -9.05
CA GLU A 132 5.63 -23.35 -9.49
C GLU A 132 5.36 -22.09 -8.66
N ARG A 133 5.61 -22.15 -7.35
CA ARG A 133 5.44 -20.99 -6.45
C ARG A 133 6.39 -19.84 -6.80
N ALA A 134 7.65 -20.17 -7.11
CA ALA A 134 8.63 -19.16 -7.51
C ALA A 134 8.29 -18.63 -8.90
N ALA A 135 7.95 -19.52 -9.84
CA ALA A 135 7.50 -19.15 -11.17
C ALA A 135 6.28 -18.21 -11.13
N LEU A 136 5.28 -18.50 -10.29
CA LEU A 136 4.12 -17.64 -10.08
C LEU A 136 4.51 -16.24 -9.58
N VAL A 137 5.43 -16.14 -8.62
CA VAL A 137 5.86 -14.85 -8.07
C VAL A 137 6.63 -14.04 -9.12
N ILE A 138 7.55 -14.66 -9.86
CA ILE A 138 8.30 -13.99 -10.94
C ILE A 138 7.34 -13.55 -12.05
N ALA A 139 6.48 -14.44 -12.55
CA ALA A 139 5.49 -14.12 -13.57
C ALA A 139 4.56 -12.96 -13.12
N TRP A 140 4.14 -12.95 -11.86
CA TRP A 140 3.33 -11.85 -11.33
C TRP A 140 4.08 -10.52 -11.27
N SER A 141 5.38 -10.53 -10.94
CA SER A 141 6.20 -9.33 -10.94
C SER A 141 6.35 -8.73 -12.36
N LEU A 142 6.39 -9.59 -13.39
CA LEU A 142 6.43 -9.20 -14.80
C LEU A 142 5.08 -8.63 -15.26
N LEU A 143 3.96 -9.22 -14.82
CA LEU A 143 2.62 -8.67 -15.07
C LEU A 143 2.52 -7.22 -14.56
N GLU A 144 2.96 -6.98 -13.33
CA GLU A 144 2.95 -5.62 -12.76
C GLU A 144 3.90 -4.68 -13.50
N ALA A 145 5.04 -5.18 -13.99
CA ALA A 145 5.97 -4.40 -14.80
C ALA A 145 5.37 -4.02 -16.17
N LEU A 146 4.69 -4.96 -16.84
CA LEU A 146 3.95 -4.71 -18.08
C LEU A 146 2.83 -3.71 -17.87
N ALA A 147 2.04 -3.85 -16.79
CA ALA A 147 0.99 -2.89 -16.44
C ALA A 147 1.55 -1.47 -16.19
N ARG A 148 2.79 -1.34 -15.69
CA ARG A 148 3.48 -0.05 -15.59
C ARG A 148 3.96 0.46 -16.96
N ARG A 149 4.44 -0.44 -17.83
CA ARG A 149 4.96 -0.11 -19.16
C ARG A 149 3.89 0.47 -20.09
N VAL A 150 2.68 -0.11 -20.06
CA VAL A 150 1.55 0.32 -20.90
C VAL A 150 0.86 1.58 -20.38
N ALA A 151 1.18 2.05 -19.17
CA ALA A 151 0.53 3.22 -18.60
C ALA A 151 0.82 4.48 -19.43
N PRO A 152 -0.12 5.45 -19.53
CA PRO A 152 0.13 6.73 -20.17
C PRO A 152 1.31 7.48 -19.53
N GLN A 153 2.08 8.24 -20.32
CA GLN A 153 3.28 8.94 -19.85
C GLN A 153 2.98 9.90 -18.68
N GLN A 154 1.81 10.54 -18.68
CA GLN A 154 1.35 11.42 -17.61
C GLN A 154 1.08 10.69 -16.28
N GLU A 155 0.77 9.39 -16.34
CA GLU A 155 0.58 8.55 -15.15
C GLU A 155 1.89 7.92 -14.68
N LYS A 156 2.88 7.75 -15.57
CA LYS A 156 4.19 7.15 -15.25
C LYS A 156 4.95 7.91 -14.16
N ASP A 157 4.81 9.23 -14.14
CA ASP A 157 5.45 10.13 -13.16
C ASP A 157 4.73 10.15 -11.80
N LEU A 158 3.53 9.56 -11.70
CA LEU A 158 2.70 9.51 -10.49
C LEU A 158 2.54 8.09 -9.93
N LEU A 159 3.30 7.11 -10.45
CA LEU A 159 3.07 5.68 -10.20
C LEU A 159 3.32 5.30 -8.74
N ARG A 160 2.24 5.28 -7.96
CA ARG A 160 2.14 4.40 -6.80
C ARG A 160 2.26 2.94 -7.25
N PRO A 161 2.83 2.04 -6.42
CA PRO A 161 2.79 0.61 -6.70
C PRO A 161 1.37 0.15 -6.99
N LEU A 162 1.15 -0.47 -8.14
CA LEU A 162 -0.15 -1.06 -8.47
C LEU A 162 -0.36 -2.27 -7.56
N SER A 163 -1.55 -2.40 -6.98
CA SER A 163 -1.94 -3.69 -6.43
C SER A 163 -2.02 -4.74 -7.55
N PRO A 164 -1.81 -6.03 -7.24
CA PRO A 164 -2.02 -7.14 -8.16
C PRO A 164 -3.29 -7.03 -9.02
N ALA A 165 -4.43 -6.73 -8.41
CA ALA A 165 -5.70 -6.61 -9.12
C ALA A 165 -5.76 -5.37 -10.03
N GLN A 166 -5.15 -4.25 -9.62
CA GLN A 166 -5.07 -3.04 -10.44
C GLN A 166 -4.18 -3.24 -11.68
N ALA A 167 -3.12 -4.04 -11.57
CA ALA A 167 -2.27 -4.36 -12.71
C ALA A 167 -3.04 -5.15 -13.78
N VAL A 168 -3.81 -6.16 -13.38
CA VAL A 168 -4.70 -6.91 -14.28
C VAL A 168 -5.77 -6.01 -14.90
N GLN A 169 -6.44 -5.20 -14.07
CA GLN A 169 -7.48 -4.28 -14.54
C GLN A 169 -6.94 -3.33 -15.61
N ARG A 170 -5.76 -2.76 -15.39
CA ARG A 170 -5.13 -1.85 -16.35
C ARG A 170 -4.82 -2.52 -17.67
N LEU A 171 -4.22 -3.72 -17.65
CA LEU A 171 -3.91 -4.45 -18.87
C LEU A 171 -5.20 -4.75 -19.68
N ALA A 172 -6.31 -5.05 -19.00
CA ALA A 172 -7.61 -5.21 -19.64
C ALA A 172 -8.18 -3.90 -20.21
N GLU A 173 -8.16 -2.81 -19.45
CA GLU A 173 -8.62 -1.48 -19.91
C GLU A 173 -7.84 -0.97 -21.12
N MET A 174 -6.56 -1.31 -21.20
CA MET A 174 -5.66 -0.96 -22.30
C MET A 174 -5.76 -1.93 -23.48
N GLY A 175 -6.61 -2.97 -23.41
CA GLY A 175 -6.85 -3.93 -24.49
C GLY A 175 -5.79 -5.01 -24.66
N TYR A 176 -4.89 -5.18 -23.69
CA TYR A 176 -3.85 -6.23 -23.69
C TYR A 176 -4.34 -7.55 -23.08
N LEU A 177 -5.47 -7.54 -22.38
CA LEU A 177 -6.12 -8.73 -21.84
C LEU A 177 -7.60 -8.74 -22.22
N GLU A 178 -8.07 -9.89 -22.71
CA GLU A 178 -9.49 -10.14 -22.89
C GLU A 178 -10.19 -10.32 -21.51
N GLU A 179 -11.50 -10.06 -21.44
CA GLU A 179 -12.27 -10.12 -20.19
C GLU A 179 -12.17 -11.50 -19.49
N ASN A 180 -12.10 -12.58 -20.27
CA ASN A 180 -11.96 -13.93 -19.73
C ASN A 180 -10.58 -14.16 -19.09
N ASP A 181 -9.51 -13.65 -19.71
CA ASP A 181 -8.15 -13.75 -19.18
C ASP A 181 -7.98 -12.85 -17.95
N ALA A 182 -8.51 -11.62 -18.01
CA ALA A 182 -8.53 -10.72 -16.87
C ALA A 182 -9.28 -11.29 -15.66
N ARG A 183 -10.37 -12.04 -15.88
CA ARG A 183 -11.10 -12.74 -14.82
C ARG A 183 -10.28 -13.87 -14.21
N ARG A 184 -9.68 -14.73 -15.04
CA ARG A 184 -8.78 -15.80 -14.59
C ARG A 184 -7.64 -15.23 -13.75
N LEU A 185 -6.99 -14.17 -14.20
CA LEU A 185 -5.87 -13.55 -13.50
C LEU A 185 -6.29 -12.89 -12.18
N ARG A 186 -7.49 -12.32 -12.10
CA ARG A 186 -8.07 -11.85 -10.83
C ARG A 186 -8.25 -12.99 -9.82
N GLU A 187 -8.68 -14.17 -10.27
CA GLU A 187 -8.76 -15.35 -9.40
C GLU A 187 -7.37 -15.82 -8.93
N LEU A 188 -6.39 -15.80 -9.85
CA LEU A 188 -5.00 -16.16 -9.57
C LEU A 188 -4.30 -15.21 -8.58
N THR A 189 -4.80 -13.98 -8.42
CA THR A 189 -4.30 -13.02 -7.43
C THR A 189 -4.37 -13.57 -6.00
N ASN A 190 -5.41 -14.33 -5.67
CA ASN A 190 -5.56 -14.94 -4.34
C ASN A 190 -4.49 -16.01 -4.09
N LEU A 191 -4.17 -16.79 -5.12
CA LEU A 191 -3.14 -17.82 -5.06
C LEU A 191 -1.76 -17.17 -4.83
N ARG A 192 -1.45 -16.09 -5.56
CA ARG A 192 -0.23 -15.31 -5.36
C ARG A 192 -0.17 -14.74 -3.95
N HIS A 193 -1.25 -14.14 -3.44
CA HIS A 193 -1.30 -13.64 -2.06
C HIS A 193 -0.98 -14.72 -1.05
N ALA A 194 -1.58 -15.91 -1.17
CA ALA A 194 -1.29 -17.02 -0.28
C ALA A 194 0.19 -17.42 -0.32
N VAL A 195 0.80 -17.51 -1.50
CA VAL A 195 2.22 -17.87 -1.66
C VAL A 195 3.15 -16.84 -1.00
N VAL A 196 2.96 -15.55 -1.26
CA VAL A 196 3.87 -14.50 -0.73
C VAL A 196 3.69 -14.24 0.76
N HIS A 197 2.51 -14.53 1.33
CA HIS A 197 2.23 -14.35 2.75
C HIS A 197 2.53 -15.60 3.60
N GLY A 198 3.34 -16.53 3.08
CA GLY A 198 3.85 -17.66 3.86
C GLY A 198 3.01 -18.94 3.75
N GLY A 199 2.14 -19.05 2.75
CA GLY A 199 1.44 -20.28 2.38
C GLY A 199 2.39 -21.31 1.76
N LEU A 200 3.31 -21.85 2.56
CA LEU A 200 4.33 -22.80 2.10
C LEU A 200 3.76 -24.16 1.66
N SER A 201 2.49 -24.43 1.93
CA SER A 201 1.77 -25.63 1.50
C SER A 201 0.71 -25.35 0.44
N THR A 202 0.61 -24.11 -0.05
CA THR A 202 -0.30 -23.73 -1.13
C THR A 202 0.09 -24.48 -2.40
N ALA A 203 -0.81 -25.33 -2.90
CA ALA A 203 -0.66 -25.98 -4.19
C ALA A 203 -0.86 -24.94 -5.29
N VAL A 204 0.14 -24.79 -6.17
CA VAL A 204 0.08 -23.91 -7.33
C VAL A 204 -0.03 -24.79 -8.57
N PRO A 205 -1.16 -24.79 -9.30
CA PRO A 205 -1.30 -25.59 -10.50
C PRO A 205 -0.30 -25.14 -11.58
N PRO A 206 0.54 -26.05 -12.11
CA PRO A 206 1.51 -25.71 -13.16
C PRO A 206 0.84 -25.10 -14.40
N ASP A 207 -0.34 -25.59 -14.77
CA ASP A 207 -1.09 -25.12 -15.94
C ASP A 207 -1.54 -23.66 -15.80
N ASP A 208 -1.89 -23.21 -14.59
CA ASP A 208 -2.29 -21.82 -14.35
C ASP A 208 -1.09 -20.88 -14.49
N VAL A 209 0.08 -21.32 -14.01
CA VAL A 209 1.34 -20.56 -14.16
C VAL A 209 1.79 -20.55 -15.62
N ALA A 210 1.68 -21.68 -16.33
CA ALA A 210 2.01 -21.78 -17.75
C ALA A 210 1.16 -20.81 -18.58
N ARG A 211 -0.16 -20.76 -18.31
CA ARG A 211 -1.07 -19.83 -18.96
C ARG A 211 -0.73 -18.38 -18.66
N LEU A 212 -0.43 -18.04 -17.40
CA LEU A 212 0.03 -16.70 -17.05
C LEU A 212 1.30 -16.33 -17.83
N ILE A 213 2.31 -17.21 -17.89
CA ILE A 213 3.54 -16.94 -18.66
C ILE A 213 3.22 -16.70 -20.13
N HIS A 214 2.34 -17.51 -20.72
CA HIS A 214 1.88 -17.34 -22.10
C HIS A 214 1.19 -15.99 -22.32
N ASP A 215 0.28 -15.57 -21.44
CA ASP A 215 -0.38 -14.27 -21.53
C ASP A 215 0.65 -13.12 -21.55
N LEU A 216 1.70 -13.23 -20.73
CA LEU A 216 2.74 -12.20 -20.64
C LEU A 216 3.65 -12.18 -21.87
N GLU A 217 3.92 -13.33 -22.47
CA GLU A 217 4.62 -13.43 -23.76
C GLU A 217 3.83 -12.77 -24.87
N ASP A 218 2.52 -13.06 -24.96
CA ASP A 218 1.62 -12.45 -25.94
C ASP A 218 1.59 -10.93 -25.79
N ILE A 219 1.43 -10.43 -24.56
CA ILE A 219 1.42 -8.98 -24.30
C ILE A 219 2.76 -8.35 -24.70
N THR A 220 3.88 -9.00 -24.38
CA THR A 220 5.22 -8.48 -24.71
C THR A 220 5.44 -8.43 -26.22
N ALA A 221 5.01 -9.46 -26.96
CA ALA A 221 5.09 -9.49 -28.41
C ALA A 221 4.29 -8.35 -29.05
N HIS A 222 3.05 -8.11 -28.60
CA HIS A 222 2.24 -7.00 -29.10
C HIS A 222 2.86 -5.62 -28.82
N LEU A 223 3.57 -5.47 -27.69
CA LEU A 223 4.27 -4.22 -27.36
C LEU A 223 5.47 -3.95 -28.25
N ASP A 224 6.19 -4.99 -28.67
CA ASP A 224 7.34 -4.86 -29.56
C ASP A 224 6.90 -4.56 -31.01
N GLU A 225 5.73 -5.03 -31.43
CA GLU A 225 5.14 -4.70 -32.75
C GLU A 225 4.64 -3.24 -32.85
N ALA A 226 4.28 -2.64 -31.71
CA ALA A 226 3.74 -1.28 -31.64
C ALA A 226 4.81 -0.18 -31.45
N ALA A 227 6.08 -0.55 -31.26
CA ALA A 227 7.21 0.35 -30.99
C ALA A 227 8.02 0.70 -32.25
#